data_AF-A0A7S1H6Q5-F1
#
_entry.id   AF-A0A7S1H6Q5-F1
#
_cell.length_a   1.000
_cell.length_b   1.000
_cell.length_c   1.000
_cell.angle_alpha   90.00
_cell.angle_beta   90.00
_cell.angle_gamma   90.00
#
_symmetry.space_group_name_H-M   'P 1'
#
loop_
_entity.id
_entity.type
_entity.pdbx_description
1 polymer ?
#
loop_
_entity_poly.entity_id
_entity_poly.type
_entity_poly.pdbx_seq_one_letter_code
_entity_poly.pdbx_strand_id
1 'polypeptide(L)'
;EAIRLGNGWHRLVRESMADEEGEEGAVGTQPKAPSLAWTDLKLSDCEEYLALTDPVAILKFIADKMKLPDFDTNPRSAVTVDLYLWVLDFAKQNGLSAEKMSAMFTILKQTHEFAIGTPPPPPPPRPPRGGGGGV
;
A
#
# COMPACT_ATOMS: atom_id res chain seq x y z
N GLU A 1 -31.50 -17.01 -1.51
CA GLU A 1 -31.06 -16.63 -2.87
C GLU A 1 -29.66 -16.02 -2.79
N ALA A 2 -28.68 -16.66 -3.41
CA ALA A 2 -27.30 -16.18 -3.47
C ALA A 2 -26.99 -15.81 -4.94
N ILE A 3 -26.69 -14.54 -5.19
CA ILE A 3 -26.35 -14.04 -6.52
C ILE A 3 -24.91 -14.47 -6.85
N ARG A 4 -24.78 -15.41 -7.80
CA ARG A 4 -23.52 -15.73 -8.47
C ARG A 4 -23.16 -14.58 -9.42
N LEU A 5 -22.19 -13.75 -9.05
CA LEU A 5 -21.54 -12.82 -9.99
C LEU A 5 -20.35 -13.55 -10.63
N GLY A 6 -20.55 -14.04 -11.85
CA GLY A 6 -19.53 -14.70 -12.65
C GLY A 6 -18.60 -13.71 -13.35
N ASN A 7 -17.29 -13.86 -13.13
CA ASN A 7 -16.16 -13.85 -14.08
C ASN A 7 -16.18 -12.94 -15.33
N GLY A 8 -16.87 -11.79 -15.33
CA GLY A 8 -16.90 -10.85 -16.46
C GLY A 8 -15.55 -10.19 -16.78
N TRP A 9 -14.65 -10.11 -15.79
CA TRP A 9 -13.36 -9.43 -15.91
C TRP A 9 -12.38 -10.13 -16.85
N HIS A 10 -12.43 -11.46 -16.96
CA HIS A 10 -11.51 -12.21 -17.82
C HIS A 10 -11.82 -12.10 -19.31
N ARG A 11 -13.07 -11.75 -19.70
CA ARG A 11 -13.46 -11.62 -21.11
C ARG A 11 -13.00 -10.27 -21.70
N LEU A 12 -13.18 -9.19 -20.94
CA LEU A 12 -12.77 -7.84 -21.35
C LEU A 12 -11.27 -7.71 -21.62
N VAL A 13 -10.43 -8.41 -20.85
CA VAL A 13 -8.97 -8.40 -21.04
C VAL A 13 -8.55 -9.16 -22.30
N ARG A 14 -9.33 -10.15 -22.74
CA ARG A 14 -8.98 -11.01 -23.89
C ARG A 14 -9.41 -10.43 -25.23
N GLU A 15 -10.48 -9.62 -25.25
CA GLU A 15 -10.98 -8.97 -26.47
C GLU A 15 -10.18 -7.72 -26.86
N SER A 16 -9.40 -7.14 -25.94
CA SER A 16 -8.54 -5.96 -26.20
C SER A 16 -7.19 -6.29 -26.89
N MET A 17 -6.92 -7.55 -27.23
CA MET A 17 -5.60 -8.00 -27.71
C MET A 17 -5.60 -8.47 -29.17
N ALA A 18 -6.69 -8.28 -29.90
CA ALA A 18 -6.72 -8.52 -31.34
C ALA A 18 -6.57 -7.19 -32.08
N ASP A 19 -5.62 -7.17 -33.02
CA ASP A 19 -5.30 -6.10 -33.97
C ASP A 19 -4.36 -5.00 -33.46
N GLU A 20 -3.08 -5.15 -33.79
CA GLU A 20 -2.32 -4.16 -34.57
C GLU A 20 -0.95 -4.76 -35.00
N GLU A 21 -0.88 -5.22 -36.24
CA GLU A 21 0.38 -5.51 -36.94
C GLU A 21 0.92 -4.20 -37.56
N GLY A 22 2.21 -3.90 -37.31
CA GLY A 22 3.05 -3.15 -38.25
C GLY A 22 3.41 -1.71 -37.89
N GLU A 23 4.52 -1.51 -37.19
CA GLU A 23 5.56 -0.53 -37.56
C GLU A 23 6.86 -0.87 -36.80
N GLU A 24 7.92 -1.25 -37.52
CA GLU A 24 9.27 -1.41 -36.97
C GLU A 24 9.86 -0.02 -36.68
N GLY A 25 9.34 0.63 -35.65
CA GLY A 25 9.91 1.84 -35.06
C GLY A 25 11.10 1.47 -34.20
N ALA A 26 12.22 2.17 -34.38
CA ALA A 26 13.46 2.01 -33.62
C ALA A 26 13.17 1.74 -32.14
N VAL A 27 13.65 0.60 -31.64
CA VAL A 27 13.49 0.15 -30.25
C VAL A 27 14.18 1.15 -29.33
N GLY A 28 13.45 2.19 -28.96
CA GLY A 28 13.76 3.00 -27.79
C GLY A 28 13.87 2.03 -26.63
N THR A 29 14.96 2.11 -25.88
CA THR A 29 15.18 1.28 -24.69
C THR A 29 13.96 1.47 -23.80
N GLN A 30 13.05 0.48 -23.77
CA GLN A 30 11.94 0.53 -22.82
C GLN A 30 12.58 0.69 -21.44
N PRO A 31 12.20 1.71 -20.65
CA PRO A 31 12.63 1.77 -19.27
C PRO A 31 12.12 0.49 -18.64
N LYS A 32 13.05 -0.43 -18.32
CA LYS A 32 12.75 -1.66 -17.62
C LYS A 32 12.04 -1.24 -16.34
N ALA A 33 10.75 -1.51 -16.25
CA ALA A 33 9.97 -1.19 -15.07
C ALA A 33 10.78 -1.72 -13.87
N PRO A 34 11.08 -0.87 -12.86
CA PRO A 34 11.81 -1.33 -11.69
C PRO A 34 11.04 -2.54 -11.20
N SER A 35 11.71 -3.70 -11.18
CA SER A 35 11.08 -4.90 -10.66
C SER A 35 10.58 -4.52 -9.27
N LEU A 36 9.26 -4.53 -9.09
CA LEU A 36 8.60 -4.31 -7.80
C LEU A 36 8.94 -5.54 -6.95
N ALA A 37 10.20 -5.63 -6.54
CA ALA A 37 10.67 -6.58 -5.59
C ALA A 37 10.10 -6.08 -4.27
N TRP A 38 9.20 -6.86 -3.70
CA TRP A 38 8.61 -6.63 -2.39
C TRP A 38 9.74 -6.73 -1.35
N THR A 39 10.43 -5.60 -1.10
CA THR A 39 11.71 -5.57 -0.37
C THR A 39 11.60 -5.10 1.07
N ASP A 40 10.44 -4.56 1.46
CA ASP A 40 10.29 -3.90 2.76
C ASP A 40 10.24 -4.88 3.93
N LEU A 41 9.79 -6.11 3.70
CA LEU A 41 9.76 -7.19 4.68
C LEU A 41 10.32 -8.46 4.04
N LYS A 42 11.43 -8.99 4.55
CA LYS A 42 12.04 -10.21 4.00
C LYS A 42 11.17 -11.43 4.34
N LEU A 43 11.35 -12.52 3.59
CA LEU A 43 10.69 -13.80 3.91
C LEU A 43 11.04 -14.30 5.31
N SER A 44 12.31 -14.18 5.72
CA SER A 44 12.75 -14.50 7.08
C SER A 44 12.03 -13.68 8.15
N ASP A 45 11.71 -12.42 7.85
CA ASP A 45 11.01 -11.53 8.78
C ASP A 45 9.54 -11.95 8.92
N CYS A 46 8.92 -12.43 7.84
CA CYS A 46 7.56 -12.97 7.86
C CYS A 46 7.50 -14.27 8.68
N GLU A 47 8.48 -15.15 8.52
CA GLU A 47 8.60 -16.39 9.29
C GLU A 47 8.81 -16.11 10.78
N GLU A 48 9.69 -15.14 11.10
CA GLU A 48 9.90 -14.66 12.46
C GLU A 48 8.61 -14.11 13.07
N TYR A 49 7.89 -13.24 12.35
CA TYR A 49 6.60 -12.70 12.78
C TYR A 49 5.57 -13.79 13.04
N LEU A 50 5.47 -14.80 12.17
CA LEU A 50 4.54 -15.91 12.33
C LEU A 50 4.83 -16.76 13.57
N ALA A 51 6.10 -16.88 13.95
CA ALA A 51 6.53 -17.58 15.15
C ALA A 51 6.28 -16.81 16.46
N LEU A 52 6.09 -15.48 16.40
CA LEU A 52 5.81 -14.67 17.57
C LEU A 52 4.38 -14.88 18.08
N THR A 53 4.27 -15.04 19.40
CA THR A 53 3.00 -15.18 20.13
C THR A 53 2.83 -14.15 21.25
N ASP A 54 3.93 -13.55 21.71
CA ASP A 54 3.89 -12.54 22.76
C ASP A 54 3.54 -11.15 22.18
N PRO A 55 2.47 -10.48 22.63
CA PRO A 55 2.04 -9.20 22.09
C PRO A 55 3.11 -8.11 22.18
N VAL A 56 3.90 -8.08 23.27
CA VAL A 56 4.95 -7.07 23.46
C VAL A 56 6.09 -7.30 22.48
N ALA A 57 6.52 -8.56 22.31
CA ALA A 57 7.52 -8.92 21.31
C ALA A 57 7.07 -8.61 19.89
N ILE A 58 5.79 -8.81 19.56
CA ILE A 58 5.22 -8.49 18.24
C ILE A 58 5.30 -6.98 17.97
N LEU A 59 4.84 -6.14 18.91
CA LEU A 59 4.88 -4.69 18.76
C LEU A 59 6.31 -4.19 18.59
N LYS A 60 7.24 -4.72 19.40
CA LYS A 60 8.66 -4.38 19.32
C LYS A 60 9.27 -4.80 17.98
N PHE A 61 8.96 -6.00 17.50
CA PHE A 61 9.41 -6.47 16.18
C PHE A 61 8.99 -5.50 15.07
N ILE A 62 7.72 -5.08 15.06
CA ILE A 62 7.20 -4.14 14.06
C ILE A 62 7.87 -2.78 14.19
N ALA A 63 8.00 -2.25 15.42
CA ALA A 63 8.66 -0.99 15.69
C ALA A 63 10.12 -0.99 15.21
N ASP A 64 10.86 -2.08 15.44
CA ASP A 64 12.25 -2.26 15.00
C ASP A 64 12.34 -2.30 13.46
N LYS A 65 11.46 -3.04 12.78
CA LYS A 65 11.43 -3.09 11.30
C LYS A 65 11.10 -1.74 10.69
N MET A 66 10.25 -0.96 11.34
CA MET A 66 9.84 0.36 10.88
C MET A 66 10.73 1.50 11.36
N LYS A 67 11.75 1.22 12.18
CA LYS A 67 12.64 2.22 12.80
C LYS A 67 11.84 3.27 13.61
N LEU A 68 10.86 2.81 14.38
CA LEU A 68 9.99 3.62 15.25
C LEU A 68 10.25 3.29 16.73
N PRO A 69 11.45 3.58 17.28
CA PRO A 69 11.79 3.24 18.66
C PRO A 69 11.01 4.06 19.70
N ASP A 70 10.39 5.16 19.27
CA ASP A 70 9.67 6.11 20.12
C ASP A 70 8.16 5.80 20.22
N PHE A 71 7.69 4.66 19.72
CA PHE A 71 6.26 4.32 19.65
C PHE A 71 5.56 4.37 21.02
N ASP A 72 6.26 4.10 22.12
CA ASP A 72 5.70 4.21 23.49
C ASP A 72 5.41 5.65 23.93
N THR A 73 6.13 6.63 23.36
CA THR A 73 6.08 8.04 23.77
C THR A 73 5.41 8.94 22.73
N ASN A 74 5.43 8.54 21.47
CA ASN A 74 4.94 9.31 20.35
C ASN A 74 3.65 8.68 19.80
N PRO A 75 2.49 9.34 19.96
CA PRO A 75 1.22 8.77 19.52
C PRO A 75 1.16 8.56 18.00
N ARG A 76 1.91 9.35 17.21
CA ARG A 76 1.99 9.15 15.76
C ARG A 76 2.72 7.85 15.42
N SER A 77 3.85 7.60 16.09
CA SER A 77 4.59 6.35 15.94
C SER A 77 3.77 5.16 16.42
N ALA A 78 3.05 5.29 17.55
CA ALA A 78 2.14 4.26 18.06
C ALA A 78 1.08 3.85 17.04
N VAL A 79 0.34 4.81 16.50
CA VAL A 79 -0.71 4.56 15.48
C VAL A 79 -0.11 3.92 14.22
N THR A 80 1.12 4.30 13.86
CA THR A 80 1.81 3.72 12.71
C THR A 80 2.18 2.25 12.96
N VAL A 81 2.68 1.92 14.15
CA VAL A 81 2.95 0.53 14.55
C VAL A 81 1.66 -0.30 14.57
N ASP A 82 0.57 0.25 15.12
CA ASP A 82 -0.74 -0.41 15.14
C ASP A 82 -1.25 -0.70 13.73
N LEU A 83 -1.14 0.25 12.80
CA LEU A 83 -1.53 0.04 11.40
C LEU A 83 -0.80 -1.18 10.81
N TYR A 84 0.51 -1.26 10.99
CA TYR A 84 1.31 -2.37 10.46
C TYR A 84 1.04 -3.70 11.18
N LEU A 85 0.72 -3.66 12.48
CA LEU A 85 0.24 -4.82 13.22
C LEU A 85 -1.04 -5.35 12.59
N TRP A 86 -2.03 -4.50 12.35
CA TRP A 86 -3.29 -4.90 11.72
C TRP A 86 -3.09 -5.53 10.34
N VAL A 87 -2.16 -5.01 9.56
CA VAL A 87 -1.82 -5.55 8.23
C VAL A 87 -1.27 -6.97 8.33
N LEU A 88 -0.29 -7.19 9.22
CA LEU A 88 0.36 -8.48 9.38
C LEU A 88 -0.56 -9.49 10.06
N ASP A 89 -1.38 -9.06 11.02
CA ASP A 89 -2.34 -9.91 11.70
C ASP A 89 -3.50 -10.30 10.76
N PHE A 90 -4.00 -9.37 9.94
CA PHE A 90 -4.92 -9.71 8.87
C PHE A 90 -4.32 -10.77 7.94
N ALA A 91 -3.04 -10.62 7.56
CA ALA A 91 -2.38 -11.57 6.69
C ALA A 91 -2.25 -12.97 7.33
N LYS A 92 -1.95 -13.00 8.63
CA LYS A 92 -1.88 -14.22 9.44
C LYS A 92 -3.26 -14.90 9.55
N GLN A 93 -4.30 -14.16 9.90
CA GLN A 93 -5.67 -14.67 10.07
C GLN A 93 -6.25 -15.24 8.76
N ASN A 94 -5.89 -14.67 7.62
CA ASN A 94 -6.34 -15.15 6.31
C ASN A 94 -5.43 -16.23 5.69
N GLY A 95 -4.40 -16.69 6.43
CA GLY A 95 -3.51 -17.74 5.96
C GLY A 95 -2.72 -17.39 4.70
N LEU A 96 -2.35 -16.11 4.53
CA LEU A 96 -1.51 -15.71 3.41
C LEU A 96 -0.11 -16.31 3.55
N SER A 97 0.49 -16.72 2.43
CA SER A 97 1.89 -17.16 2.40
C SER A 97 2.83 -16.01 2.77
N ALA A 98 4.02 -16.32 3.25
CA ALA A 98 5.04 -15.32 3.60
C ALA A 98 5.32 -14.34 2.43
N GLU A 99 5.35 -14.85 1.19
CA GLU A 99 5.49 -14.02 -0.02
C GLU A 99 4.35 -13.01 -0.18
N LYS A 100 3.11 -13.46 0.00
CA LYS A 100 1.93 -12.59 -0.12
C LYS A 100 1.83 -11.60 1.03
N MET A 101 2.22 -12.02 2.24
CA MET A 101 2.31 -11.14 3.41
C MET A 101 3.33 -10.03 3.18
N SER A 102 4.54 -10.38 2.71
CA SER A 102 5.59 -9.43 2.35
C SER A 102 5.13 -8.44 1.26
N ALA A 103 4.46 -8.94 0.22
CA ALA A 103 3.90 -8.11 -0.84
C ALA A 103 2.84 -7.15 -0.29
N MET A 104 1.87 -7.65 0.47
CA MET A 104 0.81 -6.84 1.07
C MET A 104 1.37 -5.74 1.97
N PHE A 105 2.35 -6.10 2.81
CA PHE A 105 3.03 -5.16 3.69
C PHE A 105 3.73 -4.04 2.90
N THR A 106 4.48 -4.41 1.85
CA THR A 106 5.17 -3.46 0.97
C THR A 106 4.19 -2.50 0.29
N ILE A 107 3.08 -2.99 -0.28
CA ILE A 107 2.04 -2.16 -0.91
C ILE A 107 1.52 -1.13 0.09
N LEU A 108 1.15 -1.59 1.28
CA LEU A 108 0.55 -0.73 2.30
C LEU A 108 1.54 0.29 2.86
N LYS A 109 2.80 -0.11 3.08
CA LYS A 109 3.86 0.81 3.51
C LYS A 109 4.07 1.91 2.46
N GLN A 110 4.25 1.56 1.20
CA GLN A 110 4.44 2.54 0.13
C GLN A 110 3.23 3.46 -0.01
N THR A 111 2.02 2.92 0.09
CA THR A 111 0.78 3.71 0.03
C THR A 111 0.68 4.67 1.21
N HIS A 112 1.01 4.21 2.41
CA HIS A 112 1.02 5.04 3.61
C HIS A 112 2.06 6.15 3.51
N GLU A 113 3.30 5.83 3.13
CA GLU A 113 4.40 6.80 2.95
C GLU A 113 4.05 7.86 1.90
N PHE A 114 3.44 7.45 0.79
CA PHE A 114 2.94 8.37 -0.23
C PHE A 114 1.83 9.28 0.32
N ALA A 115 0.88 8.74 1.06
CA ALA A 115 -0.23 9.50 1.63
C ALA A 115 0.22 10.54 2.67
N ILE A 116 1.23 10.22 3.49
CA ILE A 116 1.78 11.16 4.48
C ILE A 116 2.75 12.18 3.87
N GLY A 117 3.40 11.83 2.75
CA GLY A 117 4.37 12.67 2.07
C GLY A 117 3.76 13.70 1.11
N THR A 118 2.50 13.51 0.71
CA THR A 118 1.83 14.41 -0.24
C THR A 118 1.12 15.54 0.52
N PRO A 119 1.57 16.81 0.41
CA PRO A 119 0.87 17.92 1.05
C PRO A 119 -0.53 18.11 0.43
N PRO A 120 -1.53 18.54 1.22
CA PRO A 120 -2.85 18.82 0.67
C PRO A 120 -2.74 19.94 -0.38
N PRO A 121 -3.54 19.89 -1.47
CA PRO A 121 -3.57 20.97 -2.43
C PRO A 121 -3.95 22.29 -1.74
N PRO A 122 -3.43 23.44 -2.20
CA PRO A 122 -3.78 24.73 -1.62
C PRO A 122 -5.30 24.93 -1.69
N PRO A 123 -5.92 25.57 -0.67
CA PRO A 123 -7.34 25.85 -0.71
C PRO A 123 -7.66 26.71 -1.95
N PRO A 124 -8.83 26.52 -2.58
CA PRO A 124 -9.24 27.37 -3.68
C PRO A 124 -9.29 28.84 -3.22
N PRO A 125 -8.96 29.81 -4.10
CA PRO A 125 -9.01 31.22 -3.76
C PRO A 125 -10.41 31.56 -3.23
N ARG A 126 -10.45 32.23 -2.07
CA ARG A 126 -11.72 32.65 -1.46
C ARG A 126 -12.45 33.53 -2.48
N PRO A 127 -13.75 33.27 -2.76
CA PRO A 127 -14.50 34.14 -3.65
C PRO A 127 -14.47 35.58 -3.11
N PRO A 128 -14.42 36.60 -3.99
CA PRO A 128 -14.45 37.98 -3.56
C PRO A 128 -15.66 38.17 -2.65
N ARG A 129 -15.41 38.69 -1.44
CA ARG A 129 -16.46 39.01 -0.47
C ARG A 129 -17.34 40.03 -1.17
N GLY A 130 -18.51 39.60 -1.67
CA GLY A 130 -19.44 40.45 -2.38
C GLY A 130 -19.60 41.73 -1.58
N GLY A 131 -19.17 42.85 -2.17
CA GLY A 131 -19.31 44.16 -1.56
C GLY A 131 -20.78 44.37 -1.33
N GLY A 132 -21.23 44.12 -0.10
CA GLY A 132 -22.53 44.58 0.36
C GLY A 132 -22.50 46.08 0.24
N GLY A 133 -23.04 46.57 -0.88
CA GLY A 133 -23.33 47.98 -1.08
C GLY A 133 -24.26 48.40 0.04
N GLY A 134 -23.71 49.03 1.07
CA GLY A 134 -24.47 49.96 1.87
C GLY A 134 -24.66 51.20 1.02
N VAL A 135 -25.87 51.41 0.52
CA VAL A 135 -26.86 52.40 0.97
C VAL A 135 -28.14 52.24 0.16
#